data_AF-A0A6B3M2B1-F1
#
_entry.id   AF-A0A6B3M2B1-F1
#
_cell.length_a   1.000
_cell.length_b   1.000
_cell.length_c   1.000
_cell.angle_alpha   90.00
_cell.angle_beta   90.00
_cell.angle_gamma   90.00
#
_symmetry.space_group_name_H-M   'P 1'
#
loop_
_entity.id
_entity.type
_entity.pdbx_description
1 polymer ?
#
loop_
_entity_poly.entity_id
_entity_poly.type
_entity_poly.pdbx_seq_one_letter_code
_entity_poly.pdbx_strand_id
1 'polypeptide(L)'
;MKRCQQGLPQAYWLNAACVGDTPKLKITLIKPLLIKAKGWGNRRLCRINKYGFPCSEPPQIYRHGWYTGDLARAVIPKGKNVGVWTGLVVVQGENPFEFRIGKRRIHRTLDKFILVQARDGYSYSYG
;
A
#
# COMPACT_ATOMS: atom_id res chain seq x y z
N MET A 1 -5.18 34.21 16.30
CA MET A 1 -5.19 33.13 15.28
C MET A 1 -6.55 32.44 15.28
N LYS A 2 -7.33 32.54 14.18
CA LYS A 2 -8.74 32.07 14.13
C LYS A 2 -8.91 30.57 14.45
N ARG A 3 -7.93 29.73 14.11
CA ARG A 3 -7.88 28.32 14.51
C ARG A 3 -7.98 28.12 16.03
N CYS A 4 -7.21 28.89 16.80
CA CYS A 4 -7.22 28.82 18.27
C CYS A 4 -8.55 29.32 18.85
N GLN A 5 -9.14 30.35 18.25
CA GLN A 5 -10.45 30.88 18.65
C GLN A 5 -11.58 29.87 18.44
N GLN A 6 -11.47 29.01 17.43
CA GLN A 6 -12.42 27.93 17.17
C GLN A 6 -12.11 26.64 17.97
N GLY A 7 -11.05 26.61 18.77
CA GLY A 7 -10.66 25.42 19.57
C GLY A 7 -10.16 24.23 18.73
N LEU A 8 -9.70 24.47 17.50
CA LEU A 8 -9.28 23.41 16.58
C LEU A 8 -7.84 22.95 16.87
N PRO A 9 -7.54 21.63 16.76
CA PRO A 9 -6.21 21.10 17.04
C PRO A 9 -5.16 21.66 16.08
N GLN A 10 -3.88 21.61 16.47
CA GLN A 10 -2.79 22.10 15.62
C GLN A 10 -2.59 21.16 14.43
N ALA A 11 -2.86 21.66 13.22
CA ALA A 11 -2.50 21.01 11.97
C ALA A 11 -2.25 22.07 10.88
N TYR A 12 -1.29 21.83 9.98
CA TYR A 12 -0.97 22.78 8.91
C TYR A 12 -2.17 23.10 8.02
N TRP A 13 -2.98 22.09 7.67
CA TRP A 13 -4.19 22.29 6.86
C TRP A 13 -5.28 23.08 7.59
N LEU A 14 -5.39 22.95 8.92
CA LEU A 14 -6.32 23.74 9.73
C LEU A 14 -5.91 25.21 9.81
N ASN A 15 -4.60 25.49 9.80
CA ASN A 15 -4.12 26.86 9.71
C ASN A 15 -4.52 27.50 8.38
N ALA A 16 -4.37 26.76 7.27
CA ALA A 16 -4.77 27.21 5.94
C ALA A 16 -6.29 27.42 5.81
N ALA A 17 -7.10 26.55 6.45
CA ALA A 17 -8.56 26.69 6.45
C ALA A 17 -9.07 27.85 7.32
N CYS A 18 -8.26 28.36 8.25
CA CYS A 18 -8.60 29.46 9.15
C CYS A 18 -7.94 30.80 8.77
N VAL A 19 -7.75 31.05 7.48
CA VAL A 19 -7.21 32.32 6.94
C VAL A 19 -8.35 33.29 6.67
N GLY A 20 -8.21 34.55 7.09
CA GLY A 20 -9.20 35.59 6.86
C GLY A 20 -10.49 35.40 7.67
N ASP A 21 -11.61 35.91 7.14
CA ASP A 21 -12.90 35.81 7.81
C ASP A 21 -13.56 34.46 7.56
N THR A 22 -13.26 33.51 8.44
CA THR A 22 -13.65 32.11 8.29
C THR A 22 -14.83 31.75 9.19
N PRO A 23 -15.87 31.08 8.66
CA PRO A 23 -17.00 30.60 9.45
C PRO A 23 -16.55 29.51 10.42
N LYS A 24 -17.42 29.14 11.37
CA LYS A 24 -17.13 28.07 12.33
C LYS A 24 -16.97 26.73 11.59
N LEU A 25 -15.76 26.19 11.58
CA LEU A 25 -15.46 24.94 10.89
C LEU A 25 -15.94 23.74 11.71
N LYS A 26 -16.61 22.81 11.04
CA LYS A 26 -16.97 21.51 11.59
C LYS A 26 -16.08 20.45 10.97
N ILE A 27 -15.15 19.89 11.75
CA ILE A 27 -14.33 18.77 11.29
C ILE A 27 -15.19 17.51 11.36
N THR A 28 -15.65 17.05 10.20
CA THR A 28 -16.21 15.71 10.07
C THR A 28 -15.04 14.70 10.06
N LEU A 29 -15.25 13.48 10.56
CA LEU A 29 -14.28 12.39 10.48
C LEU A 29 -14.04 11.98 9.01
N ILE A 30 -13.26 12.78 8.30
CA ILE A 30 -12.71 12.43 6.99
C ILE A 30 -11.44 11.67 7.30
N LYS A 31 -11.42 10.37 7.02
CA LYS A 31 -10.19 9.57 7.00
C LYS A 31 -9.51 9.83 5.66
N PRO A 32 -8.45 10.66 5.59
CA PRO A 32 -7.81 10.95 4.32
C PRO A 32 -7.21 9.67 3.76
N LEU A 33 -7.32 9.49 2.45
CA LEU A 33 -6.57 8.46 1.75
C LEU A 33 -5.13 8.95 1.57
N LEU A 34 -4.22 8.40 2.36
CA LEU A 34 -2.79 8.62 2.25
C LEU A 34 -2.24 7.82 1.07
N ILE A 35 -1.72 8.53 0.08
CA ILE A 35 -1.09 7.96 -1.10
C ILE A 35 0.42 8.17 -1.00
N LYS A 36 1.20 7.09 -1.12
CA LYS A 36 2.66 7.15 -1.12
C LYS A 36 3.22 6.53 -2.38
N ALA A 37 4.04 7.29 -3.12
CA ALA A 37 4.77 6.78 -4.26
C ALA A 37 5.77 5.69 -3.84
N LYS A 38 5.72 4.55 -4.52
CA LYS A 38 6.57 3.37 -4.32
C LYS A 38 7.39 3.01 -5.56
N GLY A 39 6.99 3.49 -6.73
CA GLY A 39 7.62 3.17 -8.01
C GLY A 39 7.23 1.79 -8.55
N TRP A 40 7.71 1.48 -9.74
CA TRP A 40 7.26 0.32 -10.54
C TRP A 40 8.20 -0.91 -10.42
N GLY A 41 9.07 -0.90 -9.42
CA GLY A 41 10.13 -1.89 -9.24
C GLY A 41 11.50 -1.37 -9.64
N ASN A 42 12.47 -2.28 -9.75
CA ASN A 42 13.85 -1.98 -10.07
C ASN A 42 14.14 -2.28 -11.55
N ARG A 43 14.86 -1.39 -12.24
CA ARG A 43 15.36 -1.64 -13.62
C ARG A 43 16.55 -2.60 -13.66
N ARG A 44 17.17 -2.86 -12.51
CA ARG A 44 18.24 -3.83 -12.36
C ARG A 44 17.66 -5.25 -12.39
N LEU A 45 17.95 -5.97 -13.46
CA LEU A 45 17.52 -7.37 -13.66
C LEU A 45 18.24 -8.32 -12.69
N CYS A 46 19.58 -8.28 -12.68
CA CYS A 46 20.38 -9.16 -11.83
C CYS A 46 21.10 -8.38 -10.73
N ARG A 47 21.28 -9.01 -9.57
CA ARG A 47 22.28 -8.55 -8.59
C ARG A 47 23.66 -8.70 -9.20
N ILE A 48 24.56 -7.81 -8.81
CA ILE A 48 25.93 -7.70 -9.32
C ILE A 48 26.86 -7.77 -8.11
N ASN A 49 27.94 -8.53 -8.20
CA ASN A 49 28.98 -8.55 -7.17
C ASN A 49 29.81 -7.25 -7.17
N LYS A 50 30.76 -7.18 -6.25
CA LYS A 50 31.73 -6.08 -6.15
C LYS A 50 32.61 -5.88 -7.40
N TYR A 51 32.65 -6.84 -8.33
CA TYR A 51 33.46 -6.81 -9.53
C TYR A 51 32.68 -6.48 -10.81
N GLY A 52 31.37 -6.22 -10.71
CA GLY A 52 30.55 -5.87 -11.88
C GLY A 52 29.90 -7.06 -12.59
N PHE A 53 30.06 -8.30 -12.10
CA PHE A 53 29.44 -9.48 -12.73
C PHE A 53 28.07 -9.82 -12.13
N PRO A 54 27.09 -10.27 -12.94
CA PRO A 54 25.81 -10.78 -12.46
C PRO A 54 25.97 -11.97 -11.49
N CYS A 55 25.18 -12.02 -10.41
CA CYS A 55 25.23 -13.08 -9.38
C CYS A 55 23.85 -13.58 -8.95
N SER A 56 22.79 -13.13 -9.60
CA SER A 56 21.46 -13.68 -9.43
C SER A 56 20.84 -13.92 -10.78
N GLU A 57 19.90 -14.83 -10.82
CA GLU A 57 19.01 -14.97 -11.96
C GLU A 57 18.13 -13.71 -12.11
N PRO A 58 17.71 -13.39 -13.34
CA PRO A 58 16.73 -12.34 -13.57
C PRO A 58 15.38 -12.71 -12.95
N PRO A 59 14.50 -11.74 -12.68
CA PRO A 59 13.17 -12.03 -12.14
C PRO A 59 12.39 -12.89 -13.13
N GLN A 60 11.82 -13.99 -12.65
CA GLN A 60 10.94 -14.82 -13.45
C GLN A 60 9.63 -14.08 -13.76
N ILE A 61 9.16 -14.18 -15.00
CA ILE A 61 7.85 -13.68 -15.42
C ILE A 61 6.89 -14.87 -15.40
N TYR A 62 5.82 -14.76 -14.63
CA TYR A 62 4.82 -15.82 -14.47
C TYR A 62 3.61 -15.59 -15.38
N ARG A 63 2.97 -16.67 -15.83
CA ARG A 63 1.82 -16.63 -16.77
C ARG A 63 0.47 -16.35 -16.11
N HIS A 64 0.42 -16.21 -14.79
CA HIS A 64 -0.83 -16.02 -14.07
C HIS A 64 -1.38 -14.59 -14.11
N GLY A 65 -0.66 -13.62 -14.72
CA GLY A 65 -1.17 -12.25 -14.91
C GLY A 65 -1.17 -11.36 -13.67
N TRP A 66 -0.49 -11.77 -12.60
CA TRP A 66 -0.34 -10.98 -11.37
C TRP A 66 1.09 -10.50 -11.22
N TYR A 67 1.25 -9.34 -10.60
CA TYR A 67 2.54 -8.71 -10.36
C TYR A 67 2.68 -8.28 -8.89
N THR A 68 3.92 -8.27 -8.40
CA THR A 68 4.21 -7.66 -7.11
C THR A 68 3.83 -6.18 -7.16
N GLY A 69 3.01 -5.75 -6.18
CA GLY A 69 2.44 -4.41 -6.12
C GLY A 69 0.99 -4.31 -6.61
N ASP A 70 0.38 -5.38 -7.11
CA ASP A 70 -1.06 -5.39 -7.36
C ASP A 70 -1.83 -5.29 -6.02
N LEU A 71 -2.88 -4.48 -6.00
CA LEU A 71 -3.77 -4.38 -4.85
C LEU A 71 -4.80 -5.50 -4.93
N ALA A 72 -4.86 -6.32 -3.90
CA ALA A 72 -5.77 -7.45 -3.86
C ALA A 72 -6.53 -7.53 -2.55
N ARG A 73 -7.63 -8.28 -2.58
CA ARG A 73 -8.42 -8.66 -1.42
C ARG A 73 -8.43 -10.17 -1.27
N ALA A 74 -8.30 -10.67 -0.04
CA ALA A 74 -8.54 -12.08 0.27
C ALA A 74 -9.44 -12.21 1.50
N VAL A 75 -10.28 -13.24 1.50
CA VAL A 75 -11.14 -13.60 2.63
C VAL A 75 -10.63 -14.89 3.25
N ILE A 76 -10.32 -14.86 4.53
CA ILE A 76 -9.82 -16.01 5.29
C ILE A 76 -10.88 -16.43 6.30
N PRO A 77 -11.57 -17.56 6.10
CA PRO A 77 -12.67 -17.98 6.97
C PRO A 77 -12.21 -18.63 8.28
N LYS A 78 -11.04 -19.28 8.29
CA LYS A 78 -10.54 -20.07 9.44
C LYS A 78 -9.02 -19.99 9.57
N GLY A 79 -8.50 -20.25 10.77
CA GLY A 79 -7.08 -20.34 11.10
C GLY A 79 -6.46 -19.07 11.69
N LYS A 80 -5.12 -18.99 11.71
CA LYS A 80 -4.36 -17.93 12.39
C LYS A 80 -4.65 -16.50 11.89
N ASN A 81 -5.00 -16.35 10.61
CA ASN A 81 -5.18 -15.06 9.95
C ASN A 81 -6.65 -14.83 9.52
N VAL A 82 -7.64 -15.29 10.30
CA VAL A 82 -9.08 -15.07 10.00
C VAL A 82 -9.37 -13.60 9.77
N GLY A 83 -10.18 -13.31 8.74
CA GLY A 83 -10.63 -11.97 8.42
C GLY A 83 -10.61 -11.66 6.93
N VAL A 84 -11.00 -10.43 6.60
CA VAL A 84 -10.91 -9.86 5.26
C VAL A 84 -9.68 -8.97 5.21
N TRP A 85 -8.80 -9.23 4.26
CA TRP A 85 -7.54 -8.51 4.10
C TRP A 85 -7.50 -7.86 2.74
N THR A 86 -7.11 -6.59 2.71
CA THR A 86 -6.83 -5.85 1.49
C THR A 86 -5.42 -5.29 1.60
N GLY A 87 -4.60 -5.48 0.57
CA GLY A 87 -3.23 -5.01 0.58
C GLY A 87 -2.49 -5.28 -0.72
N LEU A 88 -1.24 -4.82 -0.78
CA LEU A 88 -0.38 -5.08 -1.91
C LEU A 88 0.13 -6.51 -1.84
N VAL A 89 0.03 -7.20 -2.97
CA VAL A 89 0.50 -8.57 -3.16
C VAL A 89 1.99 -8.57 -3.41
N VAL A 90 2.66 -9.59 -2.87
CA VAL A 90 4.01 -9.98 -3.27
C VAL A 90 3.93 -11.34 -3.93
N VAL A 91 4.36 -11.37 -5.19
CA VAL A 91 4.44 -12.59 -6.01
C VAL A 91 5.83 -13.20 -5.80
N GLN A 92 5.88 -14.43 -5.29
CA GLN A 92 7.14 -15.14 -5.00
C GLN A 92 7.42 -16.30 -5.95
N GLY A 93 6.42 -16.72 -6.74
CA GLY A 93 6.44 -17.92 -7.58
C GLY A 93 5.15 -18.02 -8.38
N GLU A 94 4.92 -19.17 -9.01
CA GLU A 94 3.63 -19.45 -9.66
C GLU A 94 2.47 -19.54 -8.66
N ASN A 95 2.74 -20.02 -7.45
CA ASN A 95 1.69 -20.26 -6.45
C ASN A 95 2.20 -20.30 -4.99
N PRO A 96 3.06 -19.34 -4.58
CA PRO A 96 2.74 -18.66 -3.33
C PRO A 96 2.64 -17.14 -3.49
N PHE A 97 1.53 -16.61 -2.99
CA PHE A 97 1.19 -15.19 -2.94
C PHE A 97 1.11 -14.76 -1.49
N GLU A 98 1.64 -13.58 -1.16
CA GLU A 98 1.53 -13.05 0.20
C GLU A 98 1.03 -11.60 0.25
N PHE A 99 0.26 -11.29 1.29
CA PHE A 99 0.14 -9.91 1.76
C PHE A 99 1.23 -9.59 2.78
N ARG A 100 1.73 -8.36 2.74
CA ARG A 100 2.55 -7.77 3.81
C ARG A 100 1.73 -6.71 4.53
N ILE A 101 1.28 -7.02 5.75
CA ILE A 101 0.46 -6.13 6.56
C ILE A 101 1.21 -5.86 7.87
N GLY A 102 1.81 -4.67 7.96
CA GLY A 102 2.75 -4.35 9.05
C GLY A 102 3.89 -5.36 9.10
N LYS A 103 4.05 -6.04 10.25
CA LYS A 103 5.05 -7.10 10.44
C LYS A 103 4.56 -8.51 10.06
N ARG A 104 3.28 -8.66 9.70
CA ARG A 104 2.68 -9.96 9.41
C ARG A 104 2.77 -10.28 7.92
N ARG A 105 3.04 -11.54 7.61
CA ARG A 105 2.96 -12.11 6.26
C ARG A 105 1.79 -13.09 6.22
N ILE A 106 0.91 -12.92 5.23
CA ILE A 106 -0.26 -13.77 5.04
C ILE A 106 -0.07 -14.49 3.71
N HIS A 107 0.36 -15.74 3.76
CA HIS A 107 0.55 -16.58 2.58
C HIS A 107 -0.75 -17.27 2.18
N ARG A 108 -1.07 -17.26 0.89
CA ARG A 108 -2.19 -17.99 0.28
C ARG A 108 -1.86 -18.41 -1.15
N THR A 109 -2.66 -19.33 -1.67
CA THR A 109 -2.69 -19.69 -3.08
C THR A 109 -3.38 -18.59 -3.88
N LEU A 110 -3.03 -18.47 -5.16
CA LEU A 110 -3.48 -17.44 -6.07
C LEU A 110 -5.01 -17.32 -6.15
N ASP A 111 -5.70 -18.45 -6.18
CA ASP A 111 -7.17 -18.57 -6.28
C ASP A 111 -7.93 -17.93 -5.11
N LYS A 112 -7.22 -17.60 -4.02
CA LYS A 112 -7.81 -16.92 -2.85
C LYS A 112 -7.71 -15.40 -2.92
N PHE A 113 -7.03 -14.86 -3.92
CA PHE A 113 -6.90 -13.42 -4.13
C PHE A 113 -7.87 -12.94 -5.21
N ILE A 114 -8.50 -11.80 -4.93
CA ILE A 114 -9.36 -11.07 -5.86
C ILE A 114 -8.62 -9.77 -6.17
N LEU A 115 -8.34 -9.53 -7.46
CA LEU A 115 -7.68 -8.30 -7.89
C LEU A 115 -8.62 -7.13 -7.66
N VAL A 116 -8.13 -6.10 -6.97
CA VAL A 116 -8.85 -4.84 -6.74
C VAL A 116 -8.35 -3.79 -7.72
N GLN A 117 -7.02 -3.71 -7.88
CA GLN A 117 -6.39 -2.75 -8.75
C GLN A 117 -5.02 -3.28 -9.21
N ALA A 118 -4.70 -3.11 -10.50
CA ALA A 118 -3.37 -3.37 -11.00
C ALA A 118 -2.36 -2.37 -10.40
N ARG A 119 -1.10 -2.80 -10.26
CA ARG A 119 -0.03 -1.93 -9.77
C ARG A 119 0.04 -0.62 -10.57
N ASP A 120 0.16 0.49 -9.87
CA ASP A 120 0.25 1.84 -10.43
C ASP A 120 1.49 2.61 -9.92
N GLY A 121 2.30 1.94 -9.09
CA GLY A 121 3.47 2.53 -8.45
C GLY A 121 3.17 3.32 -7.19
N TYR A 122 1.96 3.24 -6.64
CA TYR A 122 1.56 3.87 -5.40
C TYR A 122 1.14 2.84 -4.34
N SER A 123 1.09 3.31 -3.10
CA SER A 123 0.54 2.57 -1.97
C SER A 123 -0.49 3.42 -1.26
N TYR A 124 -1.55 2.77 -0.80
CA TYR A 124 -2.75 3.39 -0.27
C TYR A 124 -2.94 2.99 1.19
N SER A 125 -3.27 3.96 2.04
CA SER A 125 -3.61 3.74 3.45
C SER A 125 -4.53 4.84 3.96
N TYR A 126 -5.27 4.60 5.03
CA TYR A 126 -6.06 5.66 5.69
C TYR A 126 -5.23 6.31 6.80
N GLY A 127 -5.34 7.64 6.92
CA GLY A 127 -4.78 8.45 8.01
C GLY A 127 -5.75 8.67 9.16
#